data_AF-A0A238HF22-F1
#
_entry.id   AF-A0A238HF22-F1
#
_cell.length_a   1.000
_cell.length_b   1.000
_cell.length_c   1.000
_cell.angle_alpha   90.00
_cell.angle_beta   90.00
_cell.angle_gamma   90.00
#
_symmetry.space_group_name_H-M   'P 1'
#
loop_
_entity.id
_entity.type
_entity.pdbx_description
1 polymer ?
#
loop_
_entity_poly.entity_id
_entity_poly.type
_entity_poly.pdbx_seq_one_letter_code
_entity_poly.pdbx_strand_id
1 'polypeptide(L)' 'MFKQNFSGSLKNGVNARELHAFLESRQDFSTWIKNRIVDYGFIVNQDFISLHKIVERETGATRRIEYALSLDVA' A
#
# COMPACT_ATOMS: atom_id res chain seq x y z
N MET A 1 11.14 -3.74 -4.41
CA MET A 1 10.76 -2.69 -5.37
C MET A 1 10.17 -3.36 -6.61
N PHE A 2 8.97 -2.97 -7.05
CA PHE A 2 8.28 -3.57 -8.21
C PHE A 2 7.83 -2.47 -9.19
N LYS A 3 7.43 -2.85 -10.40
CA LYS A 3 6.85 -1.94 -11.39
C LYS A 3 5.33 -2.01 -11.32
N GLN A 4 4.66 -0.86 -11.25
CA GLN A 4 3.20 -0.77 -11.21
C GLN A 4 2.72 0.42 -12.05
N ASN A 5 1.54 0.30 -12.63
CA ASN A 5 0.93 1.40 -13.38
C ASN A 5 0.34 2.43 -12.43
N PHE A 6 0.93 3.62 -12.43
CA PHE A 6 0.43 4.80 -11.72
C PHE A 6 0.10 5.87 -12.77
N SER A 7 -1.14 6.36 -12.77
CA SER A 7 -1.62 7.39 -13.70
C SER A 7 -1.34 7.04 -15.18
N GLY A 8 -1.48 5.77 -15.57
CA GLY A 8 -1.23 5.31 -16.94
C GLY A 8 0.26 5.18 -17.32
N SER A 9 1.18 5.35 -16.37
CA SER A 9 2.63 5.21 -16.58
C SER A 9 3.22 4.13 -15.66
N LEU A 10 4.18 3.34 -16.17
CA LEU A 10 4.84 2.30 -15.39
C LEU A 10 5.90 2.93 -14.47
N LYS A 11 5.56 3.15 -13.20
CA LYS A 11 6.49 3.68 -12.21
C LYS A 11 6.96 2.61 -11.23
N ASN A 12 8.03 2.93 -10.50
CA ASN A 12 8.45 2.08 -9.40
C ASN A 12 7.46 2.25 -8.23
N GLY A 13 7.01 1.13 -7.70
CA GLY A 13 6.19 1.05 -6.50
C GLY A 13 6.94 0.41 -5.34
N VAL A 14 6.59 0.84 -4.13
CA VAL A 14 7.00 0.20 -2.88
C VAL A 14 5.78 -0.42 -2.19
N ASN A 15 5.99 -1.55 -1.53
CA ASN A 15 4.95 -2.13 -0.70
C ASN A 15 4.88 -1.32 0.60
N ALA A 16 3.71 -0.77 0.90
CA ALA A 16 3.53 0.08 2.08
C ALA A 16 3.81 -0.66 3.39
N ARG A 17 3.61 -1.98 3.43
CA ARG A 17 3.85 -2.83 4.60
C ARG A 17 5.33 -3.07 4.83
N GLU A 18 6.09 -3.25 3.75
CA GLU A 18 7.56 -3.26 3.80
C GLU A 18 8.09 -1.90 4.24
N LEU A 19 7.55 -0.80 3.71
CA LEU A 19 7.92 0.56 4.12
C LEU A 19 7.60 0.80 5.61
N HIS A 20 6.42 0.39 6.07
CA HIS A 20 6.04 0.49 7.47
C HIS A 20 7.01 -0.26 8.41
N ALA A 21 7.40 -1.48 8.01
CA ALA A 21 8.36 -2.28 8.76
C ALA A 21 9.76 -1.66 8.74
N PHE A 22 10.20 -1.15 7.59
CA PHE A 22 11.48 -0.46 7.43
C PHE A 22 11.59 0.80 8.29
N LEU A 23 10.50 1.56 8.40
CA LEU A 23 10.42 2.77 9.25
C LEU A 23 10.22 2.44 10.73
N GLU A 24 10.07 1.16 11.09
CA GLU A 24 9.82 0.68 12.46
C GLU A 24 8.70 1.46 13.16
N SER A 25 7.66 1.82 12.40
CA SER A 25 6.56 2.61 12.97
C SER A 25 5.83 1.81 14.04
N ARG A 26 5.58 2.45 15.18
CA ARG A 26 4.87 1.86 16.33
C ARG A 26 3.36 1.88 16.18
N GLN A 27 2.85 2.47 15.10
CA GLN A 27 1.41 2.50 14.81
C GLN A 27 0.98 1.19 14.16
N ASP A 28 -0.29 0.81 14.32
CA ASP A 28 -0.85 -0.25 13.51
C ASP A 28 -0.86 0.17 12.02
N PHE A 29 -0.45 -0.75 11.15
CA PHE A 29 -0.29 -0.50 9.71
C PHE A 29 -1.51 0.19 9.09
N SER A 30 -2.72 -0.25 9.43
CA SER A 30 -3.97 0.31 8.89
C SER A 30 -4.20 1.76 9.30
N THR A 31 -3.81 2.13 10.52
CA THR A 31 -3.90 3.51 11.01
C THR A 31 -2.82 4.35 10.33
N TRP A 32 -1.59 3.83 10.30
CA TRP A 32 -0.44 4.50 9.70
C TRP A 32 -0.65 4.85 8.22
N ILE A 33 -1.11 3.89 7.40
CA ILE A 33 -1.29 4.11 5.97
C ILE A 33 -2.43 5.08 5.68
N LYS A 34 -3.51 5.03 6.46
CA LYS A 34 -4.63 5.98 6.35
C LYS A 34 -4.19 7.39 6.69
N ASN A 35 -3.42 7.55 7.76
CA ASN A 35 -2.87 8.86 8.14
C ASN A 35 -1.98 9.41 7.03
N ARG A 36 -1.04 8.62 6.49
CA ARG A 36 -0.22 9.08 5.35
C ARG A 36 -1.05 9.50 4.14
N ILE A 37 -2.06 8.72 3.76
CA ILE A 37 -2.92 9.08 2.63
C ILE A 37 -3.60 10.44 2.85
N VAL A 38 -4.06 10.70 4.08
CA VAL A 38 -4.72 11.96 4.44
C VAL A 38 -3.72 13.12 4.55
N ASP A 39 -2.64 12.93 5.33
CA ASP A 39 -1.64 13.95 5.65
C ASP A 39 -0.92 14.48 4.41
N TYR A 40 -0.62 13.59 3.46
CA TYR A 40 0.05 13.93 2.20
C TYR A 40 -0.93 14.13 1.03
N GLY A 41 -2.23 13.92 1.22
CA GLY A 41 -3.25 14.09 0.18
C GLY A 41 -3.10 13.13 -0.99
N PHE A 42 -2.71 11.87 -0.74
CA PHE A 42 -2.46 10.89 -1.80
C PHE A 42 -3.73 10.56 -2.60
N ILE A 43 -3.56 10.48 -3.92
CA ILE A 43 -4.64 10.20 -4.87
C ILE A 43 -4.58 8.73 -5.31
N VAL A 44 -5.74 8.07 -5.29
CA VAL A 44 -5.87 6.67 -5.73
C VAL A 44 -5.53 6.52 -7.22
N ASN A 45 -4.82 5.45 -7.57
CA ASN A 45 -4.28 5.16 -8.91
C ASN A 45 -3.23 6.16 -9.42
N GLN A 46 -2.85 7.16 -8.65
CA GLN A 46 -1.79 8.12 -8.98
C GLN A 46 -0.62 7.98 -8.01
N ASP A 47 -0.88 8.10 -6.71
CA ASP A 47 0.12 8.04 -5.66
C ASP A 47 0.12 6.68 -4.95
N PHE A 48 -1.03 6.03 -4.91
CA PHE A 48 -1.16 4.69 -4.33
C PHE A 48 -2.23 3.84 -5.00
N ILE A 49 -2.13 2.52 -4.81
CA ILE A 49 -3.14 1.54 -5.20
C ILE A 49 -3.41 0.62 -4.01
N SER A 50 -4.69 0.35 -3.73
CA SER A 50 -5.12 -0.65 -2.75
C SER A 50 -5.38 -1.98 -3.44
N LEU A 51 -4.78 -3.05 -2.92
CA LEU A 51 -4.89 -4.41 -3.45
C LEU A 51 -5.62 -5.29 -2.44
N HIS A 52 -6.76 -5.83 -2.86
CA HIS A 52 -7.48 -6.82 -2.06
C HIS A 52 -6.83 -8.20 -2.24
N LYS A 53 -6.16 -8.69 -1.20
CA LYS A 53 -5.61 -10.03 -1.15
C LYS A 53 -6.58 -10.93 -0.41
N ILE A 54 -7.12 -11.93 -1.12
CA ILE A 54 -7.92 -12.99 -0.54
C ILE A 54 -7.00 -14.19 -0.39
N VAL A 55 -6.91 -14.73 0.83
CA VAL A 55 -6.18 -15.96 1.11
C VAL A 55 -7.21 -16.99 1.52
N GLU A 56 -7.43 -17.97 0.65
CA GLU A 56 -8.31 -19.11 0.89
C GLU A 56 -7.67 -20.06 1.90
N ARG A 57 -8.49 -20.66 2.76
CA ARG A 57 -8.10 -21.65 3.76
C ARG A 57 -9.09 -22.81 3.72
N GLU A 58 -8.70 -23.94 4.29
CA GLU A 58 -9.54 -25.15 4.36
C GLU A 58 -10.95 -24.87 4.91
N THR A 59 -11.08 -23.88 5.81
CA THR A 59 -12.37 -23.38 6.29
C THR A 59 -12.47 -21.84 6.18
N GLY A 60 -13.00 -21.35 5.07
CA GLY A 60 -13.29 -19.94 4.82
C GLY A 60 -12.17 -19.16 4.12
N ALA A 61 -12.14 -17.83 4.28
CA ALA A 61 -11.13 -16.98 3.65
C ALA A 61 -10.71 -15.81 4.54
N THR A 62 -9.46 -15.40 4.44
CA THR A 62 -8.95 -14.17 5.06
C THR A 62 -8.82 -13.09 4.00
N ARG A 63 -9.43 -11.93 4.24
CA ARG A 63 -9.30 -10.75 3.38
C ARG A 63 -8.29 -9.78 3.99
N ARG A 64 -7.29 -9.37 3.22
CA ARG A 64 -6.32 -8.33 3.60
C ARG A 64 -6.28 -7.27 2.52
N ILE A 65 -6.05 -6.03 2.94
CA ILE A 65 -5.84 -4.91 2.02
C ILE A 65 -4.36 -4.56 2.12
N GLU A 66 -3.65 -4.72 1.00
CA GLU A 66 -2.27 -4.30 0.83
C GLU A 66 -2.25 -2.97 0.07
N TYR A 67 -1.21 -2.17 0.26
CA TYR A 67 -1.07 -0.87 -0.40
C TYR A 67 0.26 -0.82 -1.15
N ALA A 68 0.20 -0.37 -2.40
CA ALA A 68 1.35 -0.04 -3.22
C ALA A 68 1.46 1.48 -3.30
N LEU A 69 2.58 2.06 -2.85
CA LEU A 69 2.86 3.50 -2.96
C LEU A 69 3.80 3.74 -4.14
N SER A 70 3.62 4.83 -4.86
CA SER A 70 4.59 5.26 -5.87
C SER A 70 5.87 5.75 -5.17
N LEU A 71 7.03 5.56 -5.79
CA LEU A 71 8.29 6.01 -5.18
C LEU A 71 8.45 7.53 -5.13
N ASP A 72 7.69 8.27 -5.92
CA ASP A 72 7.70 9.73 -5.88
C ASP A 72 7.11 10.25 -4.56
N VAL A 73 6.34 9.43 -3.83
CA VAL A 73 5.65 9.81 -2.59
C VAL A 73 6.13 9.07 -1.33
N ALA A 74 6.99 8.07 -1.50
CA ALA A 74 7.44 7.17 -0.43
C ALA A 74 8.72 7.65 0.27
#